data_AF-A0A563CTU0-F1
#
_entry.id   AF-A0A563CTU0-F1
#
_cell.length_a   1.000
_cell.length_b   1.000
_cell.length_c   1.000
_cell.angle_alpha   90.00
_cell.angle_beta   90.00
_cell.angle_gamma   90.00
#
_symmetry.space_group_name_H-M   'P 1'
#
loop_
_entity.id
_entity.type
_entity.pdbx_description
1 polymer ?
#
loop_
_entity_poly.entity_id
_entity_poly.type
_entity_poly.pdbx_seq_one_letter_code
_entity_poly.pdbx_strand_id
1 'polypeptide(L)' 'MTQSKNITVAIQGQAGSFHEQAAHQWYGAQATIVPCVTFRDAFDAYANGAA' A
#
# COMPACT_ATOMS: atom_id res chain seq x y z
N MET A 1 -18.91 -5.27 -15.62
CA MET A 1 -17.49 -5.58 -15.82
C MET A 1 -16.69 -4.61 -14.97
N THR A 2 -16.51 -4.90 -13.68
CA THR A 2 -15.70 -4.06 -12.80
C THR A 2 -14.25 -4.37 -13.11
N GLN A 3 -13.56 -3.41 -13.71
CA GLN A 3 -12.13 -3.49 -13.96
C GLN A 3 -11.44 -3.65 -12.59
N SER A 4 -10.85 -4.81 -12.35
CA SER A 4 -9.98 -5.07 -11.20
C SER A 4 -8.76 -4.17 -11.34
N LYS A 5 -8.86 -2.94 -10.84
CA LYS A 5 -7.72 -2.03 -10.76
C LYS A 5 -6.77 -2.67 -9.73
N ASN A 6 -5.57 -3.07 -10.14
CA ASN A 6 -4.55 -3.51 -9.20
C ASN A 6 -4.18 -2.30 -8.33
N ILE A 7 -4.68 -2.28 -7.10
CA ILE A 7 -4.38 -1.25 -6.12
C ILE A 7 -3.05 -1.60 -5.45
N THR A 8 -2.10 -0.69 -5.56
CA THR A 8 -0.83 -0.74 -4.84
C THR A 8 -0.87 0.31 -3.74
N VAL A 9 -0.39 -0.01 -2.54
CA VAL A 9 -0.44 0.89 -1.39
C VAL A 9 0.92 0.89 -0.70
N ALA A 10 1.57 2.06 -0.66
CA ALA A 10 2.75 2.25 0.16
C ALA A 10 2.35 2.45 1.63
N ILE A 11 3.01 1.73 2.53
CA ILE A 11 2.82 1.86 3.98
C ILE A 11 4.15 2.04 4.68
N GLN A 12 4.18 2.83 5.75
CA GLN A 12 5.34 2.84 6.65
C GLN A 12 5.26 1.61 7.58
N GLY A 13 6.29 0.77 7.58
CA GLY A 13 6.37 -0.44 8.39
C GLY A 13 6.58 -1.71 7.58
N GLN A 14 6.35 -2.85 8.23
CA GLN A 14 6.59 -4.20 7.69
C GLN A 14 5.30 -5.02 7.64
N ALA A 15 5.38 -6.22 7.06
CA ALA A 15 4.30 -7.19 7.09
C ALA A 15 3.81 -7.47 8.53
N GLY A 16 2.51 -7.62 8.68
CA GLY A 16 1.79 -7.75 9.95
C GLY A 16 1.46 -6.41 10.64
N SER A 17 1.93 -5.26 10.12
CA SER A 17 1.68 -3.97 10.75
C SER A 17 0.20 -3.54 10.68
N PHE A 18 -0.19 -2.62 11.58
CA PHE A 18 -1.53 -2.04 11.53
C PHE A 18 -1.82 -1.28 10.23
N HIS A 19 -0.78 -0.73 9.58
CA HIS A 19 -0.95 -0.06 8.28
C HIS A 19 -1.31 -1.05 7.17
N GLU A 20 -0.72 -2.25 7.15
CA GLU A 20 -1.10 -3.31 6.21
C GLU A 20 -2.55 -3.76 6.46
N GLN A 21 -2.92 -3.98 7.73
CA GLN A 21 -4.29 -4.37 8.09
C GLN A 21 -5.30 -3.30 7.65
N ALA A 22 -5.00 -2.01 7.85
CA ALA A 22 -5.86 -0.91 7.42
C ALA A 22 -5.99 -0.86 5.88
N ALA A 23 -4.89 -1.04 5.15
CA ALA A 23 -4.90 -1.07 3.69
C ALA A 23 -5.77 -2.22 3.15
N HIS A 24 -5.67 -3.42 3.73
CA HIS A 24 -6.50 -4.56 3.35
C HIS A 24 -7.97 -4.42 3.76
N GLN A 25 -8.26 -3.81 4.92
CA GLN A 25 -9.65 -3.52 5.31
C GLN A 25 -10.33 -2.54 4.35
N TRP A 26 -9.57 -1.59 3.79
CA TRP A 26 -10.11 -0.57 2.88
C TRP A 26 -10.18 -1.03 1.43
N TYR A 27 -9.09 -1.60 0.90
CA TYR A 27 -8.95 -1.94 -0.53
C TYR A 27 -9.18 -3.43 -0.82
N GLY A 28 -9.34 -4.26 0.20
CA GLY A 28 -9.47 -5.71 0.09
C GLY A 28 -8.14 -6.45 0.06
N ALA A 29 -8.22 -7.79 0.11
CA ALA A 29 -7.06 -8.66 0.11
C ALA A 29 -6.23 -8.61 -1.18
N GLN A 30 -6.81 -8.14 -2.29
CA GLN A 30 -6.09 -7.97 -3.56
C GLN A 30 -5.12 -6.77 -3.60
N ALA A 31 -5.11 -5.92 -2.56
CA ALA A 31 -4.20 -4.78 -2.51
C ALA A 31 -2.75 -5.26 -2.37
N THR A 32 -1.87 -4.75 -3.23
CA THR A 32 -0.43 -5.01 -3.14
C THR A 32 0.21 -4.01 -2.20
N ILE A 33 0.93 -4.48 -1.19
CA ILE A 33 1.53 -3.61 -0.18
C ILE A 33 3.00 -3.37 -0.49
N VAL A 34 3.40 -2.09 -0.49
CA VAL A 34 4.79 -1.66 -0.62
C VAL A 34 5.27 -1.18 0.75
N PRO A 35 6.08 -1.97 1.47
CA PRO A 35 6.60 -1.58 2.77
C PRO A 35 7.70 -0.53 2.63
N CYS A 36 7.63 0.50 3.45
CA CYS A 36 8.52 1.65 3.46
C CYS A 36 9.13 1.84 4.86
N VAL A 37 10.39 2.27 4.92
CA VAL A 37 11.11 2.43 6.20
C VAL A 37 10.58 3.64 6.97
N THR A 38 10.36 4.74 6.26
CA THR A 38 9.85 6.00 6.82
C THR A 38 8.56 6.44 6.13
N PHE A 39 7.86 7.40 6.74
CA PHE A 39 6.70 8.01 6.09
C PHE A 39 7.09 8.74 4.80
N ARG A 40 8.28 9.35 4.77
CA ARG A 40 8.80 10.00 3.56
C ARG A 40 8.93 9.02 2.42
N ASP A 41 9.48 7.84 2.67
CA ASP A 41 9.62 6.79 1.64
C ASP A 41 8.25 6.37 1.08
N ALA A 42 7.20 6.33 1.90
CA ALA A 42 5.85 6.02 1.44
C ALA A 42 5.28 7.10 0.52
N PHE A 43 5.52 8.38 0.84
CA PHE A 43 5.14 9.49 -0.05
C PHE A 43 5.99 9.53 -1.32
N ASP A 44 7.28 9.23 -1.24
CA ASP A 44 8.17 9.18 -2.39
C ASP A 44 7.79 8.03 -3.34
N ALA A 45 7.37 6.87 -2.80
CA ALA A 45 6.84 5.75 -3.58
C ALA A 45 5.56 6.12 -4.33
N TYR A 46 4.71 6.96 -3.75
CA TYR A 46 3.55 7.49 -4.47
C TYR A 46 3.98 8.47 -5.57
N ALA A 47 4.87 9.41 -5.26
CA ALA A 47 5.31 10.45 -6.19
C ALA A 47 6.03 9.88 -7.42
N ASN A 48 6.73 8.76 -7.28
CA ASN A 48 7.46 8.12 -8.38
C ASN A 48 6.67 7.03 -9.12
N GLY A 49 5.41 6.76 -8.71
CA GLY A 49 4.54 5.75 -9.32
C GLY A 49 4.83 4.30 -8.94
N ALA A 50 5.62 4.07 -7.87
CA ALA A 50 5.80 2.74 -7.30
C ALA A 50 4.61 2.28 -6.45
N ALA A 51 3.73 3.20 -6.02
CA ALA A 51 2.47 2.92 -5.34
C ALA A 51 1.34 3.87 -5.76
#